data_AF-A0A351J243-F1
#
_entry.id   AF-A0A351J243-F1
#
_cell.length_a   1.000
_cell.length_b   1.000
_cell.length_c   1.000
_cell.angle_alpha   90.00
_cell.angle_beta   90.00
_cell.angle_gamma   90.00
#
_symmetry.space_group_name_H-M   'P 1'
#
loop_
_entity.id
_entity.type
_entity.pdbx_description
1 polymer ?
#
loop_
_entity_poly.entity_id
_entity_poly.type
_entity_poly.pdbx_seq_one_letter_code
_entity_poly.pdbx_strand_id
1 'polypeptide(L)'
;HGMILGENGEKMSKSRGNVINPDEIIAQYGADTMRLYEMFIGDFEKAAPWSSTSIRGCKRFVERFAGLTDLVKGKGVTPELEKNFHKAIRKVTMDIEEMKFNTAIATMMTLINEIYEVKSLTKDELNIFTRLLCPFAPHICEEMWEYLGEEGFASLSKWPEYDESKTVDNQVEIAVQICGKLRGRLIVSADAEQSEVMKKFFATPALAAH
;
A
#
# COMPACT_ATOMS: atom_id res chain seq x y z
N HIS A 1 1.97 2.12 21.44
CA HIS A 1 1.33 3.01 20.45
C HIS A 1 1.33 4.43 20.99
N GLY A 2 1.54 5.40 20.13
CA GLY A 2 1.46 6.82 20.47
C GLY A 2 0.03 7.26 20.76
N MET A 3 -0.12 8.43 21.38
CA MET A 3 -1.44 8.93 21.78
C MET A 3 -2.24 9.44 20.60
N ILE A 4 -3.48 8.95 20.44
CA ILE A 4 -4.42 9.57 19.50
C ILE A 4 -4.99 10.83 20.13
N LEU A 5 -4.85 11.94 19.43
CA LEU A 5 -5.33 13.25 19.83
C LEU A 5 -6.67 13.53 19.13
N GLY A 6 -7.48 14.44 19.68
CA GLY A 6 -8.66 14.93 18.99
C GLY A 6 -8.28 15.69 17.70
N GLU A 7 -9.27 16.04 16.88
CA GLU A 7 -9.02 16.80 15.64
C GLU A 7 -8.33 18.15 15.88
N ASN A 8 -8.47 18.71 17.09
CA ASN A 8 -7.79 19.93 17.52
C ASN A 8 -6.33 19.72 17.98
N GLY A 9 -5.79 18.51 17.87
CA GLY A 9 -4.42 18.19 18.31
C GLY A 9 -4.25 18.11 19.83
N GLU A 10 -5.34 18.12 20.59
CA GLU A 10 -5.30 17.99 22.04
C GLU A 10 -5.66 16.58 22.51
N LYS A 11 -5.22 16.24 23.73
CA LYS A 11 -5.65 14.99 24.38
C LYS A 11 -7.18 14.92 24.46
N MET A 12 -7.74 13.80 24.00
CA MET A 12 -9.18 13.54 24.10
C MET A 12 -9.61 13.40 25.57
N SER A 13 -10.69 14.07 25.98
CA SER A 13 -11.29 13.91 27.31
C SER A 13 -12.76 14.33 27.34
N LYS A 14 -13.57 13.67 28.18
CA LYS A 14 -15.01 13.96 28.30
C LYS A 14 -15.27 15.42 28.69
N SER A 15 -14.45 15.99 29.58
CA SER A 15 -14.59 17.39 30.02
C SER A 15 -14.30 18.41 28.91
N ARG A 16 -13.52 18.05 27.89
CA ARG A 16 -13.23 18.90 26.72
C ARG A 16 -14.21 18.71 25.57
N GLY A 17 -15.12 17.74 25.66
CA GLY A 17 -16.11 17.47 24.60
C GLY A 17 -15.51 17.03 23.26
N ASN A 18 -14.24 16.60 23.23
CA ASN A 18 -13.51 16.23 22.02
C ASN A 18 -13.25 14.72 21.91
N VAL A 19 -13.99 13.90 22.66
CA VAL A 19 -13.90 12.44 22.59
C VAL A 19 -14.61 11.93 21.35
N ILE A 20 -13.97 10.99 20.66
CA ILE A 20 -14.56 10.29 19.53
C ILE A 20 -15.05 8.93 20.02
N ASN A 21 -16.33 8.65 19.77
CA ASN A 21 -16.95 7.42 20.21
C ASN A 21 -16.64 6.30 19.19
N PRO A 22 -15.92 5.24 19.58
CA PRO A 22 -15.57 4.15 18.66
C PRO A 22 -16.80 3.42 18.12
N ASP A 23 -17.87 3.29 18.91
CA ASP A 23 -19.08 2.58 18.48
C ASP A 23 -19.79 3.30 17.32
N GLU A 24 -19.80 4.64 17.33
CA GLU A 24 -20.35 5.44 16.23
C GLU A 24 -19.53 5.28 14.95
N ILE A 25 -18.20 5.24 15.09
CA ILE A 25 -17.29 5.02 13.97
C ILE A 25 -17.49 3.62 13.37
N ILE A 26 -17.57 2.59 14.21
CA ILE A 26 -17.81 1.21 13.77
C ILE A 26 -19.19 1.09 13.11
N ALA A 27 -20.23 1.67 13.70
CA ALA A 27 -21.57 1.65 13.12
C ALA A 27 -21.63 2.35 11.75
N GLN A 28 -20.87 3.43 11.56
CA GLN A 28 -20.86 4.19 10.32
C GLN A 28 -19.95 3.59 9.23
N TYR A 29 -18.77 3.08 9.59
CA TYR A 29 -17.72 2.71 8.64
C TYR A 29 -17.32 1.23 8.67
N GLY A 30 -17.69 0.50 9.72
CA GLY A 30 -17.27 -0.87 9.99
C GLY A 30 -15.95 -0.98 10.76
N ALA A 31 -15.77 -2.10 11.46
CA ALA A 31 -14.61 -2.37 12.30
C ALA A 31 -13.28 -2.36 11.52
N ASP A 32 -13.25 -2.92 10.31
CA ASP A 32 -12.05 -2.94 9.46
C ASP A 32 -11.58 -1.55 9.07
N THR A 33 -12.51 -0.65 8.74
CA THR A 33 -12.17 0.74 8.42
C THR A 33 -11.54 1.44 9.61
N MET A 34 -12.10 1.25 10.81
CA MET A 34 -11.57 1.82 12.05
C MET A 34 -10.16 1.30 12.33
N ARG A 35 -9.95 -0.03 12.28
CA ARG A 35 -8.64 -0.66 12.50
C ARG A 35 -7.58 -0.18 11.51
N LEU A 36 -7.92 -0.17 10.21
CA LEU A 36 -7.05 0.35 9.16
C LEU A 36 -6.67 1.80 9.44
N TYR A 37 -7.65 2.62 9.80
CA TYR A 37 -7.42 4.03 10.08
C TYR A 37 -6.47 4.23 11.26
N GLU A 38 -6.69 3.54 12.39
CA GLU A 38 -5.81 3.63 13.55
C GLU A 38 -4.36 3.20 13.24
N MET A 39 -4.18 2.18 12.41
CA MET A 39 -2.86 1.71 12.00
C MET A 39 -2.22 2.58 10.91
N PHE A 40 -3.01 3.39 10.20
CA PHE A 40 -2.57 4.22 9.09
C PHE A 40 -2.36 5.70 9.44
N ILE A 41 -2.99 6.20 10.50
CA ILE A 41 -3.05 7.61 10.88
C ILE A 41 -1.66 8.26 11.03
N GLY A 42 -0.65 7.47 11.36
CA GLY A 42 0.72 7.94 11.52
C GLY A 42 1.67 6.83 11.91
N ASP A 43 2.88 7.23 12.25
CA ASP A 43 3.89 6.36 12.87
C ASP A 43 3.35 5.80 14.20
N PHE A 44 3.39 4.47 14.36
CA PHE A 44 2.74 3.76 15.45
C PHE A 44 3.20 4.21 16.84
N GLU A 45 4.44 4.68 16.98
CA GLU A 45 4.98 5.13 18.27
C GLU A 45 4.67 6.59 18.57
N LYS A 46 4.29 7.39 17.57
CA LYS A 46 4.09 8.83 17.69
C LYS A 46 2.64 9.19 17.90
N ALA A 47 2.43 10.32 18.58
CA ALA A 47 1.09 10.89 18.70
C ALA A 47 0.60 11.37 17.34
N ALA A 48 -0.68 11.17 17.07
CA ALA A 48 -1.31 11.58 15.82
C ALA A 48 -2.70 12.17 16.09
N PRO A 49 -3.07 13.32 15.47
CA PRO A 49 -4.41 13.87 15.58
C PRO A 49 -5.40 13.08 14.74
N TRP A 50 -6.59 12.86 15.30
CA TRP A 50 -7.71 12.32 14.55
C TRP A 50 -8.02 13.16 13.31
N SER A 51 -8.48 12.49 12.26
CA SER A 51 -8.86 13.06 10.97
C SER A 51 -10.03 12.27 10.38
N SER A 52 -11.22 12.87 10.46
CA SER A 52 -12.44 12.40 9.79
C SER A 52 -12.31 12.29 8.26
N THR A 53 -11.37 12.99 7.65
CA THR A 53 -11.07 12.84 6.21
C THR A 53 -10.26 11.57 5.92
N SER A 54 -9.29 11.26 6.78
CA SER A 54 -8.42 10.09 6.61
C SER A 54 -9.18 8.78 6.80
N ILE A 55 -10.12 8.71 7.76
CA ILE A 55 -10.96 7.52 7.94
C ILE A 55 -11.86 7.23 6.74
N ARG A 56 -12.41 8.26 6.09
CA ARG A 56 -13.14 8.11 4.82
C ARG A 56 -12.26 7.58 3.70
N GLY A 57 -10.97 7.91 3.70
CA GLY A 57 -9.99 7.32 2.79
C GLY A 57 -9.82 5.81 3.01
N CYS A 58 -9.75 5.37 4.27
CA CYS A 58 -9.67 3.97 4.62
C CYS A 58 -10.94 3.21 4.21
N LYS A 59 -12.12 3.81 4.38
CA LYS A 59 -13.39 3.21 3.93
C LYS A 59 -13.37 2.95 2.42
N ARG A 60 -12.97 3.96 1.62
CA ARG A 60 -12.86 3.81 0.16
C ARG A 60 -11.84 2.74 -0.24
N PHE A 61 -10.75 2.60 0.51
CA PHE A 61 -9.76 1.55 0.27
C PHE A 61 -10.37 0.15 0.46
N VAL A 62 -11.13 -0.07 1.54
CA VAL A 62 -11.86 -1.33 1.78
C VAL A 62 -12.88 -1.60 0.67
N GLU A 63 -13.65 -0.60 0.26
CA GLU A 63 -14.63 -0.72 -0.85
C GLU A 63 -13.94 -1.08 -2.17
N ARG A 64 -12.80 -0.47 -2.46
CA ARG A 64 -11.99 -0.81 -3.64
C ARG A 64 -11.42 -2.22 -3.57
N PHE A 65 -10.98 -2.67 -2.39
CA PHE A 65 -10.52 -4.04 -2.21
C PHE A 65 -11.64 -5.04 -2.50
N ALA A 66 -12.85 -4.80 -1.97
CA ALA A 66 -14.02 -5.62 -2.30
C ALA A 66 -14.34 -5.60 -3.81
N GLY A 67 -14.22 -4.44 -4.45
CA GLY A 67 -14.41 -4.26 -5.89
C GLY A 67 -13.32 -4.86 -6.79
N LEU A 68 -12.24 -5.43 -6.24
CA LEU A 68 -11.28 -6.19 -7.04
C LEU A 68 -11.87 -7.47 -7.63
N THR A 69 -12.92 -8.00 -7.00
CA THR A 69 -13.67 -9.19 -7.47
C THR A 69 -14.11 -9.07 -8.92
N ASP A 70 -14.50 -7.86 -9.36
CA ASP A 70 -14.92 -7.54 -10.73
C ASP A 70 -13.78 -7.61 -11.77
N LEU A 71 -12.52 -7.54 -11.32
CA LEU A 71 -11.33 -7.54 -12.18
C LEU A 71 -10.68 -8.93 -12.29
N VAL A 72 -11.12 -9.91 -11.49
CA VAL A 72 -10.49 -11.22 -11.37
C VAL A 72 -10.65 -12.04 -12.66
N LYS A 73 -9.54 -12.55 -13.18
CA LYS A 73 -9.50 -13.43 -14.36
C LYS A 73 -8.53 -14.59 -14.18
N GLY A 74 -9.03 -15.80 -14.43
CA GLY A 74 -8.18 -17.00 -14.46
C GLY A 74 -7.39 -17.26 -13.17
N LYS A 75 -6.25 -17.92 -13.32
CA LYS A 75 -5.29 -18.29 -12.28
C LYS A 75 -3.87 -18.01 -12.79
N GLY A 76 -2.87 -18.05 -11.91
CA GLY A 76 -1.47 -17.79 -12.21
C GLY A 76 -1.08 -16.36 -11.87
N VAL A 77 -0.23 -15.76 -12.71
CA VAL A 77 0.36 -14.45 -12.47
C VAL A 77 0.00 -13.52 -13.63
N THR A 78 -0.34 -12.28 -13.31
CA THR A 78 -0.44 -11.19 -14.28
C THR A 78 0.97 -10.61 -14.48
N PRO A 79 1.58 -10.75 -15.67
CA PRO A 79 2.99 -10.35 -15.88
C PRO A 79 3.29 -8.89 -15.49
N GLU A 80 2.34 -7.99 -15.72
CA GLU A 80 2.45 -6.57 -15.39
C GLU A 80 2.46 -6.29 -13.89
N LEU A 81 1.90 -7.19 -13.07
CA LEU A 81 1.77 -7.04 -11.62
C LEU A 81 2.74 -7.91 -10.82
N GLU A 82 3.40 -8.88 -11.46
CA GLU A 82 4.23 -9.89 -10.79
C GLU A 82 5.27 -9.26 -9.85
N LYS A 83 6.06 -8.31 -10.35
CA LYS A 83 7.07 -7.62 -9.55
C LYS A 83 6.44 -6.81 -8.41
N ASN A 84 5.29 -6.20 -8.67
CA ASN A 84 4.60 -5.34 -7.72
C ASN A 84 4.11 -6.14 -6.53
N PHE A 85 3.55 -7.34 -6.77
CA PHE A 85 3.19 -8.28 -5.71
C PHE A 85 4.39 -8.72 -4.89
N HIS A 86 5.49 -9.15 -5.51
CA HIS A 86 6.69 -9.56 -4.77
C HIS A 86 7.28 -8.44 -3.91
N LYS A 87 7.34 -7.21 -4.45
CA LYS A 87 7.76 -6.03 -3.69
C LYS A 87 6.81 -5.71 -2.54
N ALA A 88 5.50 -5.80 -2.78
CA ALA A 88 4.49 -5.55 -1.76
C ALA A 88 4.59 -6.57 -0.63
N ILE A 89 4.69 -7.86 -0.93
CA ILE A 89 4.87 -8.91 0.08
C ILE A 89 6.12 -8.63 0.92
N ARG A 90 7.28 -8.40 0.29
CA ARG A 90 8.54 -8.09 1.00
C ARG A 90 8.38 -6.88 1.90
N LYS A 91 7.88 -5.77 1.36
CA LYS A 91 7.77 -4.50 2.09
C LYS A 91 6.76 -4.59 3.23
N VAL A 92 5.58 -5.15 3.00
CA VAL A 92 4.55 -5.31 4.04
C VAL A 92 5.04 -6.23 5.15
N THR A 93 5.75 -7.31 4.80
CA THR A 93 6.36 -8.23 5.80
C THR A 93 7.34 -7.47 6.70
N MET A 94 8.31 -6.77 6.10
CA MET A 94 9.31 -6.01 6.86
C MET A 94 8.67 -4.88 7.69
N ASP A 95 7.72 -4.14 7.10
CA ASP A 95 7.06 -3.03 7.78
C ASP A 95 6.21 -3.53 8.97
N ILE A 96 5.59 -4.71 8.90
CA ILE A 96 4.88 -5.30 10.05
C ILE A 96 5.86 -5.64 11.18
N GLU A 97 6.98 -6.29 10.87
CA GLU A 97 8.02 -6.65 11.86
C GLU A 97 8.62 -5.40 12.53
N GLU A 98 8.78 -4.32 11.77
CA GLU A 98 9.30 -3.04 12.25
C GLU A 98 8.21 -2.11 12.85
N MET A 99 6.96 -2.59 12.97
CA MET A 99 5.79 -1.81 13.42
C MET A 99 5.50 -0.53 12.61
N LYS A 100 5.94 -0.49 11.35
CA LYS A 100 5.65 0.58 10.37
C LYS A 100 4.34 0.32 9.63
N PHE A 101 3.26 0.13 10.37
CA PHE A 101 1.95 -0.27 9.82
C PHE A 101 1.39 0.73 8.81
N ASN A 102 1.62 2.02 9.01
CA ASN A 102 1.17 3.06 8.08
C ASN A 102 1.81 2.92 6.70
N THR A 103 3.11 2.57 6.63
CA THR A 103 3.80 2.35 5.35
C THR A 103 3.45 1.00 4.73
N ALA A 104 3.14 -0.02 5.54
CA ALA A 104 2.59 -1.28 5.05
C ALA A 104 1.25 -1.06 4.34
N ILE A 105 0.33 -0.33 4.98
CA ILE A 105 -0.99 0.01 4.40
C ILE A 105 -0.83 0.91 3.17
N ALA A 106 0.07 1.90 3.21
CA ALA A 106 0.37 2.73 2.03
C ALA A 106 0.87 1.88 0.85
N THR A 107 1.68 0.85 1.11
CA THR A 107 2.17 -0.09 0.08
C THR A 107 1.01 -0.83 -0.57
N MET A 108 0.06 -1.34 0.22
CA MET A 108 -1.15 -1.99 -0.31
C MET A 108 -2.07 -1.01 -1.05
N MET A 109 -2.19 0.23 -0.60
CA MET A 109 -2.92 1.28 -1.31
C MET A 109 -2.28 1.62 -2.66
N THR A 110 -0.97 1.54 -2.79
CA THR A 110 -0.27 1.67 -4.07
C THR A 110 -0.54 0.45 -4.95
N LEU A 111 -0.38 -0.76 -4.41
CA LEU A 111 -0.63 -2.01 -5.15
C LEU A 111 -2.05 -2.05 -5.74
N ILE A 112 -3.07 -1.65 -4.97
CA ILE A 112 -4.43 -1.64 -5.49
C ILE A 112 -4.60 -0.62 -6.63
N ASN A 113 -3.91 0.53 -6.59
CA ASN A 113 -3.94 1.48 -7.70
C ASN A 113 -3.36 0.87 -8.98
N GLU A 114 -2.24 0.16 -8.87
CA GLU A 114 -1.59 -0.52 -9.98
C GLU A 114 -2.50 -1.61 -10.59
N ILE A 115 -3.21 -2.38 -9.75
CA ILE A 115 -4.21 -3.35 -10.22
C ILE A 115 -5.34 -2.66 -10.99
N TYR A 116 -5.86 -1.53 -10.49
CA TYR A 116 -6.90 -0.77 -11.19
C TYR A 116 -6.41 -0.12 -12.49
N GLU A 117 -5.11 0.18 -12.60
CA GLU A 117 -4.49 0.67 -13.84
C GLU A 117 -4.39 -0.44 -14.89
N VAL A 118 -3.95 -1.64 -14.48
CA VAL A 118 -3.90 -2.84 -15.34
C VAL A 118 -5.29 -3.38 -15.68
N LYS A 119 -6.30 -3.12 -14.83
CA LYS A 119 -7.71 -3.56 -14.97
C LYS A 119 -7.87 -5.08 -15.03
N SER A 120 -6.97 -5.80 -14.38
CA SER A 120 -6.96 -7.25 -14.31
C SER A 120 -6.09 -7.72 -13.16
N LEU A 121 -6.47 -8.82 -12.52
CA LEU A 121 -5.63 -9.63 -11.64
C LEU A 121 -6.11 -11.09 -11.66
N THR A 122 -5.28 -12.03 -11.21
CA THR A 122 -5.66 -13.43 -11.08
C THR A 122 -6.30 -13.73 -9.71
N LYS A 123 -6.95 -14.90 -9.59
CA LYS A 123 -7.41 -15.41 -8.28
C LYS A 123 -6.26 -15.55 -7.28
N ASP A 124 -5.09 -15.99 -7.74
CA ASP A 124 -3.93 -16.23 -6.88
C ASP A 124 -3.35 -14.90 -6.36
N GLU A 125 -3.37 -13.86 -7.19
CA GLU A 125 -2.99 -12.49 -6.81
C GLU A 125 -3.97 -11.86 -5.81
N LEU A 126 -5.27 -12.05 -6.01
CA LEU A 126 -6.28 -11.61 -5.04
C LEU A 126 -6.15 -12.36 -3.69
N ASN A 127 -5.84 -13.66 -3.72
CA ASN A 127 -5.53 -14.43 -2.51
C ASN A 127 -4.33 -13.84 -1.75
N ILE A 128 -3.25 -13.50 -2.47
CA ILE A 128 -2.07 -12.85 -1.87
C ILE A 128 -2.46 -11.51 -1.25
N PHE A 129 -3.18 -10.64 -1.96
CA PHE A 129 -3.61 -9.34 -1.42
C PHE A 129 -4.45 -9.53 -0.15
N THR A 130 -5.39 -10.47 -0.18
CA THR A 130 -6.25 -10.81 0.97
C THR A 130 -5.43 -11.17 2.20
N ARG A 131 -4.38 -11.99 2.04
CA ARG A 131 -3.51 -12.41 3.16
C ARG A 131 -2.65 -11.26 3.69
N LEU A 132 -2.15 -10.38 2.81
CA LEU A 132 -1.42 -9.17 3.23
C LEU A 132 -2.30 -8.20 4.03
N LEU A 133 -3.57 -8.06 3.65
CA LEU A 133 -4.52 -7.14 4.27
C LEU A 133 -5.14 -7.68 5.57
N CYS A 134 -5.23 -9.01 5.71
CA CYS A 134 -5.92 -9.68 6.82
C CYS A 134 -5.50 -9.22 8.24
N PRO A 135 -4.22 -8.94 8.55
CA PRO A 135 -3.85 -8.42 9.87
C PRO A 135 -4.54 -7.08 10.23
N PHE A 136 -4.85 -6.27 9.21
CA PHE A 136 -5.40 -4.92 9.38
C PHE A 136 -6.93 -4.90 9.27
N ALA A 137 -7.48 -5.59 8.28
CA ALA A 137 -8.92 -5.63 7.97
C ALA A 137 -9.43 -7.08 7.86
N PRO A 138 -9.48 -7.83 8.98
CA PRO A 138 -9.74 -9.27 8.93
C PRO A 138 -11.13 -9.62 8.41
N HIS A 139 -12.17 -8.84 8.70
CA HIS A 139 -13.55 -9.26 8.40
C HIS A 139 -13.81 -9.30 6.89
N ILE A 140 -13.45 -8.25 6.16
CA ILE A 140 -13.54 -8.22 4.69
C ILE A 140 -12.58 -9.23 4.03
N CYS A 141 -11.47 -9.56 4.69
CA CYS A 141 -10.56 -10.58 4.18
C CYS A 141 -11.16 -11.98 4.29
N GLU A 142 -11.91 -12.30 5.35
CA GLU A 142 -12.63 -13.58 5.45
C GLU A 142 -13.76 -13.67 4.39
N GLU A 143 -14.49 -12.58 4.13
CA GLU A 143 -15.46 -12.55 3.02
C GLU A 143 -14.79 -12.78 1.66
N MET A 144 -13.62 -12.16 1.44
CA MET A 144 -12.84 -12.35 0.22
C MET A 144 -12.29 -13.78 0.10
N TRP A 145 -11.90 -14.39 1.22
CA TRP A 145 -11.42 -15.77 1.29
C TRP A 145 -12.52 -16.76 0.88
N GLU A 146 -13.73 -16.57 1.39
CA GLU A 146 -14.90 -17.35 0.99
C GLU A 146 -15.22 -17.15 -0.50
N TYR A 147 -15.18 -15.90 -1.00
CA TYR A 147 -15.36 -15.61 -2.43
C TYR A 147 -14.37 -16.35 -3.33
N LEU A 148 -13.11 -16.46 -2.91
CA LEU A 148 -12.06 -17.17 -3.64
C LEU A 148 -12.29 -18.69 -3.67
N GLY A 149 -13.19 -19.20 -2.81
CA GLY A 149 -13.48 -20.62 -2.65
C GLY A 149 -12.41 -21.35 -1.83
N GLU A 150 -11.71 -20.63 -0.97
CA GLU A 150 -10.71 -21.19 -0.06
C GLU A 150 -11.39 -21.82 1.15
N GLU A 151 -10.74 -22.82 1.76
CA GLU A 151 -11.22 -23.47 2.97
C GLU A 151 -10.59 -22.87 4.24
N GLY A 152 -11.26 -23.04 5.38
CA GLY A 152 -10.78 -22.54 6.67
C GLY A 152 -10.92 -21.01 6.80
N PHE A 153 -9.92 -20.37 7.40
CA PHE A 153 -9.92 -18.94 7.69
C PHE A 153 -8.68 -18.26 7.10
N ALA A 154 -8.85 -17.09 6.47
CA ALA A 154 -7.77 -16.27 5.96
C ALA A 154 -6.74 -15.95 7.05
N SER A 155 -7.23 -15.65 8.25
CA SER A 155 -6.42 -15.35 9.44
C SER A 155 -5.54 -16.49 9.93
N LEU A 156 -5.83 -17.73 9.55
CA LEU A 156 -5.05 -18.93 9.86
C LEU A 156 -4.24 -19.44 8.67
N SER A 157 -4.37 -18.81 7.51
CA SER A 157 -3.60 -19.17 6.33
C SER A 157 -2.11 -18.85 6.53
N LYS A 158 -1.25 -19.50 5.74
CA LYS A 158 0.18 -19.17 5.74
C LYS A 158 0.39 -17.71 5.34
N TRP A 159 1.51 -17.11 5.70
CA TRP A 159 1.89 -15.81 5.12
C TRP A 159 2.39 -15.98 3.67
N PRO A 160 2.11 -15.06 2.72
CA PRO A 160 2.61 -15.17 1.35
C PRO A 160 4.13 -15.03 1.29
N GLU A 161 4.75 -15.79 0.39
CA GLU A 161 6.19 -15.77 0.16
C GLU A 161 6.52 -14.92 -1.08
N TYR A 162 7.72 -14.35 -1.11
CA TYR A 162 8.18 -13.56 -2.24
C TYR A 162 9.54 -14.04 -2.75
N ASP A 163 9.80 -13.77 -4.02
CA ASP A 163 11.09 -14.03 -4.67
C ASP A 163 11.94 -12.76 -4.63
N GLU A 164 13.05 -12.79 -3.89
CA GLU A 164 13.95 -11.63 -3.74
C GLU A 164 14.45 -11.12 -5.10
N SER A 165 14.65 -12.01 -6.09
CA SER A 165 15.13 -11.62 -7.42
C SER A 165 14.13 -10.75 -8.19
N LYS A 166 12.83 -10.88 -7.89
CA LYS A 166 11.75 -10.09 -8.49
C LYS A 166 11.48 -8.78 -7.76
N THR A 167 12.15 -8.55 -6.63
CA THR A 167 12.03 -7.30 -5.86
C THR A 167 13.02 -6.24 -6.34
N VAL A 168 14.01 -6.64 -7.15
CA VAL A 168 15.01 -5.75 -7.73
C VAL A 168 14.44 -5.05 -8.96
N ASP A 169 14.57 -3.74 -8.97
CA ASP A 169 14.32 -2.93 -10.16
C ASP A 169 15.49 -3.06 -11.12
N ASN A 170 15.27 -3.67 -12.29
CA ASN A 170 16.29 -3.75 -13.34
C ASN A 170 16.53 -2.39 -14.00
N GLN A 171 15.68 -1.40 -13.72
CA GLN A 171 15.80 -0.05 -14.24
C GLN A 171 15.58 0.95 -13.11
N VAL A 172 16.45 1.95 -13.01
CA VAL A 172 16.36 3.04 -12.04
C VAL A 172 16.07 4.35 -12.75
N GLU A 173 15.20 5.16 -12.15
CA GLU A 173 14.95 6.53 -12.59
C GLU A 173 15.92 7.49 -11.90
N ILE A 174 16.80 8.11 -12.67
CA ILE A 174 17.77 9.11 -12.21
C ILE A 174 17.22 10.50 -12.48
N ALA A 175 17.02 11.29 -11.42
CA ALA A 175 16.71 12.71 -11.53
C ALA A 175 17.95 13.48 -12.01
N VAL A 176 17.83 14.20 -13.14
CA VAL A 176 18.93 14.94 -13.75
C VAL A 176 18.85 16.41 -13.35
N GLN A 177 19.92 16.90 -12.72
CA GLN A 177 20.06 18.30 -12.33
C GLN A 177 21.21 18.95 -13.10
N ILE A 178 20.99 20.18 -13.58
CA ILE A 178 22.03 21.01 -14.23
C ILE A 178 22.11 22.32 -13.45
N CYS A 179 23.31 22.62 -12.93
CA CYS A 179 23.55 23.75 -12.02
C CYS A 179 22.56 23.79 -10.85
N GLY A 180 22.26 22.63 -10.26
CA GLY A 180 21.36 22.48 -9.11
C GLY A 180 19.86 22.60 -9.41
N LYS A 181 19.45 22.80 -10.67
CA LYS A 181 18.04 22.83 -11.06
C LYS A 181 17.63 21.52 -11.74
N LEU A 182 16.48 20.96 -11.36
CA LEU A 182 15.92 19.76 -12.00
C LEU A 182 15.59 20.05 -13.47
N ARG A 183 16.07 19.20 -14.37
CA ARG A 183 15.88 19.31 -15.83
C ARG A 183 15.14 18.14 -16.45
N GLY A 184 15.08 17.00 -15.75
CA GLY A 184 14.27 15.87 -16.16
C GLY A 184 14.65 14.61 -15.41
N ARG A 185 14.23 13.47 -15.95
CA ARG A 185 14.45 12.13 -15.40
C ARG A 185 14.95 11.22 -16.52
N LEU A 186 15.88 10.33 -16.19
CA LEU A 186 16.40 9.30 -17.10
C LEU A 186 16.12 7.94 -16.50
N ILE A 187 15.47 7.06 -17.27
CA ILE A 187 15.35 5.65 -16.90
C ILE A 187 16.56 4.93 -17.45
N VAL A 188 17.40 4.31 -16.61
CA VAL A 188 18.59 3.55 -17.02
C VAL A 188 18.56 2.16 -16.40
N SER A 189 19.35 1.21 -16.91
CA SER A 189 19.53 -0.07 -16.22
C SER A 189 20.08 0.18 -14.81
N ALA A 190 19.67 -0.62 -13.82
CA ALA A 190 20.20 -0.51 -12.47
C ALA A 190 21.72 -0.75 -12.43
N ASP A 191 22.23 -1.57 -13.34
CA ASP A 191 23.65 -1.89 -13.49
C ASP A 191 24.34 -1.01 -14.56
N ALA A 192 23.68 0.07 -15.02
CA ALA A 192 24.24 0.93 -16.07
C ALA A 192 25.52 1.61 -15.60
N GLU A 193 26.61 1.41 -16.34
CA GLU A 193 27.84 2.16 -16.12
C GLU A 193 27.62 3.65 -16.37
N GLN A 194 28.42 4.50 -15.70
CA GLN A 194 28.38 5.94 -15.90
C GLN A 194 28.45 6.34 -17.39
N SER A 195 29.24 5.61 -18.19
CA SER A 195 29.38 5.85 -19.62
C SER A 195 28.05 5.68 -20.39
N GLU A 196 27.22 4.71 -19.99
CA GLU A 196 25.92 4.42 -20.58
C GLU A 196 24.88 5.46 -20.16
N VAL A 197 24.90 5.85 -18.87
CA VAL A 197 24.06 6.94 -18.34
C VAL A 197 24.34 8.24 -19.09
N MET A 198 25.62 8.59 -19.29
CA MET A 198 26.03 9.79 -20.02
C MET A 198 25.62 9.73 -21.49
N LYS A 199 25.74 8.58 -22.16
CA LYS A 199 25.23 8.39 -23.53
C LYS A 199 23.73 8.65 -23.59
N LYS A 200 22.95 8.12 -22.65
CA LYS A 200 21.50 8.29 -22.60
C LYS A 200 21.10 9.73 -22.30
N PHE A 201 21.87 10.43 -21.46
CA PHE A 201 21.72 11.86 -21.21
C PHE A 201 21.88 12.66 -22.52
N PHE A 202 23.00 12.49 -23.24
CA PHE A 202 23.25 13.23 -24.49
C PHE A 202 22.28 12.84 -25.61
N ALA A 203 21.76 11.61 -25.60
CA ALA A 203 20.75 11.17 -26.54
C ALA A 203 19.34 11.74 -26.25
N THR A 204 19.12 12.36 -25.09
CA THR A 204 17.82 12.93 -24.71
C THR A 204 17.79 14.42 -25.06
N PRO A 205 17.11 14.85 -26.14
CA PRO A 205 17.25 16.22 -26.66
C PRO A 205 16.82 17.30 -25.66
N ALA A 206 15.81 17.03 -24.82
CA ALA A 206 15.35 17.95 -23.79
C ALA A 206 16.36 18.18 -22.65
N LEU A 207 17.30 17.25 -22.45
CA LEU A 207 18.35 17.35 -21.45
C LEU A 207 19.66 17.86 -22.04
N ALA A 208 19.99 17.45 -23.27
CA ALA A 208 21.19 17.86 -23.98
C ALA A 208 21.19 19.33 -24.44
N ALA A 209 20.02 19.98 -24.43
CA ALA A 209 19.86 21.40 -24.80
C ALA A 209 20.27 22.39 -23.68
N HIS A 210 20.68 21.89 -22.51
CA HIS A 210 21.08 22.65 -21.34
C HIS A 210 22.57 22.49 -21.04
#